data_AF-U2KUI0-F1
#
_entry.id   AF-U2KUI0-F1
#
_cell.length_a   1.000
_cell.length_b   1.000
_cell.length_c   1.000
_cell.angle_alpha   90.00
_cell.angle_beta   90.00
_cell.angle_gamma   90.00
#
_symmetry.space_group_name_H-M   'P 1'
#
loop_
_entity.id
_entity.type
_entity.pdbx_description
1 polymer ?
#
loop_
_entity_poly.entity_id
_entity_poly.type
_entity_poly.pdbx_seq_one_letter_code
_entity_poly.pdbx_strand_id
1 'polypeptide(L)'
;ADESKCGYCKCILGKCRVTEMLVEMAKTNATLDELQKRLDAMNSQISELQTKVDDLTAGEILATGQCGENIYYVLYDNGKLLLRGTGATYDYTSRDSVFYQNDKIKEIVLSNGITRLGDSLFYHCSNAETVSLPATLTSIGDSAFAQEDAVINDTAGLTSVTIPQAVTAIQSHAFYHTAITEVVVPASVKTWGKY
;
A
#
# COMPACT_ATOMS: atom_id res chain seq x y z
N ALA A 1 33.77 67.82 7.16
CA ALA A 1 33.37 66.96 6.04
C ALA A 1 32.78 65.69 6.62
N ASP A 2 31.72 65.21 6.01
CA ASP A 2 30.64 64.36 6.53
C ASP A 2 31.04 62.87 6.67
N GLU A 3 31.07 62.35 7.90
CA GLU A 3 31.30 60.92 8.22
C GLU A 3 30.00 60.08 8.32
N SER A 4 28.85 60.57 7.82
CA SER A 4 27.56 59.86 7.93
C SER A 4 27.24 58.86 6.80
N LYS A 5 28.14 58.63 5.82
CA LYS A 5 27.82 57.87 4.59
C LYS A 5 28.13 56.36 4.57
N CYS A 6 28.50 55.72 5.67
CA CYS A 6 28.88 54.29 5.67
C CYS A 6 27.75 53.30 6.09
N GLY A 7 26.63 53.77 6.65
CA GLY A 7 25.55 52.90 7.15
C GLY A 7 24.60 52.34 6.08
N TYR A 8 24.28 53.13 5.05
CA TYR A 8 23.29 52.75 4.03
C TYR A 8 23.82 51.75 3.00
N CYS A 9 25.09 51.87 2.57
CA CYS A 9 25.67 50.96 1.56
C CYS A 9 25.83 49.51 2.06
N LYS A 10 26.14 49.29 3.36
CA LYS A 10 26.20 47.93 3.93
C LYS A 10 24.82 47.27 4.03
N CYS A 11 23.77 48.04 4.27
CA CYS A 11 22.39 47.54 4.33
C CYS A 11 21.83 47.23 2.93
N ILE A 12 22.21 48.00 1.91
CA ILE A 12 21.84 47.74 0.49
C ILE A 12 22.55 46.48 -0.04
N LEU A 13 23.85 46.31 0.26
CA LEU A 13 24.62 45.13 -0.16
C LEU A 13 24.18 43.85 0.57
N GLY A 14 23.85 43.93 1.86
CA GLY A 14 23.29 42.80 2.63
C GLY A 14 21.91 42.37 2.12
N LYS A 15 21.03 43.32 1.79
CA LYS A 15 19.72 43.02 1.18
C LYS A 15 19.86 42.38 -0.20
N CYS A 16 20.81 42.83 -1.04
CA CYS A 16 21.09 42.27 -2.36
C CYS A 16 21.52 40.79 -2.28
N ARG A 17 22.41 40.45 -1.35
CA ARG A 17 22.87 39.06 -1.13
C ARG A 17 21.77 38.15 -0.61
N VAL A 18 20.93 38.65 0.31
CA VAL A 18 19.79 37.87 0.81
C VAL A 18 18.79 37.61 -0.32
N THR A 19 18.50 38.59 -1.19
CA THR A 19 17.63 38.38 -2.36
C THR A 19 18.22 37.39 -3.37
N GLU A 20 19.52 37.44 -3.64
CA GLU A 20 20.20 36.46 -4.49
C GLU A 20 20.13 35.05 -3.89
N MET A 21 20.37 34.91 -2.59
CA MET A 21 20.23 33.63 -1.88
C MET A 21 18.79 33.10 -1.92
N LEU A 22 17.78 33.96 -1.77
CA LEU A 22 16.37 33.56 -1.88
C LEU A 22 16.02 33.09 -3.30
N VAL A 23 16.57 33.73 -4.34
CA VAL A 23 16.42 33.29 -5.73
C VAL A 23 17.07 31.92 -5.96
N GLU A 24 18.28 31.70 -5.43
CA GLU A 24 18.94 30.39 -5.52
C GLU A 24 18.22 29.31 -4.69
N MET A 25 17.68 29.65 -3.52
CA MET A 25 16.82 28.73 -2.75
C MET A 25 15.56 28.37 -3.53
N ALA A 26 14.92 29.33 -4.20
CA ALA A 26 13.75 29.07 -5.03
C ALA A 26 14.07 28.15 -6.21
N LYS A 27 15.24 28.33 -6.86
CA LYS A 27 15.72 27.41 -7.90
C LYS A 27 15.99 26.02 -7.34
N THR A 28 16.64 25.93 -6.18
CA THR A 28 16.92 24.66 -5.49
C THR A 28 15.61 23.92 -5.13
N ASN A 29 14.61 24.62 -4.62
CA ASN A 29 13.30 24.05 -4.32
C ASN A 29 12.59 23.56 -5.58
N ALA A 30 12.60 24.35 -6.67
CA ALA A 30 12.03 23.92 -7.95
C ALA A 30 12.72 22.67 -8.51
N THR A 31 14.05 22.55 -8.34
CA THR A 31 14.78 21.33 -8.72
C THR A 31 14.41 20.14 -7.83
N LEU A 32 14.14 20.36 -6.54
CA LEU A 32 13.70 19.30 -5.63
C LEU A 32 12.32 18.76 -6.03
N ASP A 33 11.38 19.65 -6.35
CA ASP A 33 10.04 19.27 -6.80
C ASP A 33 10.08 18.45 -8.11
N GLU A 34 10.98 18.82 -9.03
CA GLU A 34 11.18 18.08 -10.28
C GLU A 34 11.81 16.69 -10.03
N LEU A 35 12.79 16.60 -9.13
CA LEU A 35 13.38 15.32 -8.73
C LEU A 35 12.34 14.42 -8.05
N GLN A 36 11.44 14.99 -7.24
CA GLN A 36 10.35 14.23 -6.61
C GLN A 36 9.41 13.62 -7.66
N LYS A 37 8.99 14.40 -8.66
CA LYS A 37 8.15 13.87 -9.76
C LYS A 37 8.83 12.75 -10.53
N ARG A 38 10.14 12.85 -10.77
CA ARG A 38 10.91 11.79 -11.44
C ARG A 38 11.01 10.53 -10.60
N LEU A 39 11.14 10.67 -9.28
CA LEU A 39 11.12 9.55 -8.35
C LEU A 39 9.76 8.84 -8.37
N ASP A 40 8.66 9.59 -8.34
CA ASP A 40 7.31 9.04 -8.40
C ASP A 40 7.07 8.28 -9.73
N ALA A 41 7.52 8.84 -10.86
CA ALA A 41 7.45 8.18 -12.16
C ALA A 41 8.29 6.88 -12.20
N MET A 42 9.51 6.90 -11.64
CA MET A 42 10.38 5.73 -11.59
C MET A 42 9.78 4.62 -10.71
N ASN A 43 9.18 4.98 -9.57
CA ASN A 43 8.48 4.03 -8.71
C ASN A 43 7.29 3.37 -9.42
N SER A 44 6.54 4.13 -10.24
CA SER A 44 5.48 3.57 -11.09
C SER A 44 6.03 2.56 -12.09
N GLN A 45 7.14 2.88 -12.78
CA GLN A 45 7.77 1.98 -13.73
C GLN A 45 8.32 0.70 -13.08
N ILE A 46 8.95 0.83 -11.91
CA ILE A 46 9.44 -0.33 -11.13
C ILE A 46 8.28 -1.25 -10.78
N SER A 47 7.14 -0.70 -10.36
CA SER A 47 5.95 -1.49 -10.03
C SER A 47 5.38 -2.25 -11.24
N GLU A 48 5.36 -1.64 -12.42
CA GLU A 48 4.94 -2.30 -13.66
C GLU A 48 5.91 -3.42 -14.07
N LEU A 49 7.21 -3.19 -13.93
CA LEU A 49 8.23 -4.19 -14.23
C LEU A 49 8.17 -5.38 -13.27
N GLN A 50 7.99 -5.12 -11.98
CA GLN A 50 7.79 -6.17 -10.96
C GLN A 50 6.57 -7.03 -11.30
N THR A 51 5.47 -6.40 -11.71
CA THR A 51 4.26 -7.11 -12.15
C THR A 51 4.55 -8.07 -13.31
N LYS A 52 5.29 -7.63 -14.32
CA LYS A 52 5.66 -8.48 -15.46
C LYS A 52 6.61 -9.62 -15.07
N VAL A 53 7.54 -9.35 -14.14
CA VAL A 53 8.46 -10.37 -13.63
C VAL A 53 7.71 -11.43 -12.82
N ASP A 54 6.75 -11.02 -11.99
CA ASP A 54 5.87 -11.95 -11.25
C ASP A 54 5.16 -12.89 -12.22
N ASP A 55 4.50 -12.36 -13.25
CA ASP A 55 3.76 -13.16 -14.23
C ASP A 55 4.66 -14.17 -14.97
N LEU A 56 5.93 -13.81 -15.22
CA LEU A 56 6.92 -14.68 -15.88
C LEU A 56 7.51 -15.76 -14.97
N THR A 57 7.47 -15.55 -13.65
CA THR A 57 8.12 -16.43 -12.67
C THR A 57 7.13 -17.22 -11.81
N ALA A 58 5.83 -16.94 -11.92
CA ALA A 58 4.81 -17.46 -11.02
C ALA A 58 4.31 -18.88 -11.34
N GLY A 59 4.74 -19.53 -12.43
CA GLY A 59 4.35 -20.91 -12.74
C GLY A 59 3.09 -21.01 -13.61
N GLU A 60 2.36 -22.12 -13.51
CA GLU A 60 1.14 -22.34 -14.31
C GLU A 60 -0.07 -21.64 -13.69
N ILE A 61 -0.96 -21.10 -14.54
CA ILE A 61 -2.19 -20.44 -14.09
C ILE A 61 -3.19 -21.52 -13.64
N LEU A 62 -3.58 -21.50 -12.35
CA LEU A 62 -4.65 -22.34 -11.80
C LEU A 62 -6.03 -21.73 -11.99
N ALA A 63 -6.16 -20.43 -11.75
CA ALA A 63 -7.44 -19.76 -11.81
C ALA A 63 -7.27 -18.29 -12.18
N THR A 64 -8.28 -17.74 -12.85
CA THR A 64 -8.41 -16.29 -13.08
C THR A 64 -9.84 -15.88 -12.82
N GLY A 65 -10.05 -14.59 -12.56
CA GLY A 65 -11.39 -14.06 -12.37
C GLY A 65 -11.37 -12.58 -12.03
N GLN A 66 -12.51 -12.10 -11.55
CA GLN A 66 -12.73 -10.70 -11.20
C GLN A 66 -13.15 -10.62 -9.73
N CYS A 67 -12.59 -9.67 -8.98
CA CYS A 67 -12.88 -9.46 -7.56
C CYS A 67 -13.18 -7.98 -7.22
N GLY A 68 -13.35 -7.14 -8.22
CA GLY A 68 -13.82 -5.75 -8.13
C GLY A 68 -14.20 -5.25 -9.52
N GLU A 69 -14.85 -4.09 -9.62
CA GLU A 69 -15.34 -3.56 -10.91
C GLU A 69 -14.24 -3.49 -11.98
N ASN A 70 -13.03 -3.07 -11.57
CA ASN A 70 -11.85 -2.99 -12.42
C ASN A 70 -10.66 -3.76 -11.84
N ILE A 71 -10.92 -4.84 -11.09
CA ILE A 71 -9.88 -5.65 -10.45
C ILE A 71 -10.06 -7.11 -10.82
N TYR A 72 -9.00 -7.68 -11.38
CA TYR A 72 -8.90 -9.06 -11.82
C TYR A 72 -7.84 -9.78 -11.02
N TYR A 73 -7.93 -11.10 -10.95
CA TYR A 73 -6.92 -11.91 -10.30
C TYR A 73 -6.40 -13.04 -11.17
N VAL A 74 -5.17 -13.45 -10.87
CA VAL A 74 -4.54 -14.66 -11.39
C VAL A 74 -3.95 -15.42 -10.21
N LEU A 75 -4.40 -16.65 -10.01
CA LEU A 75 -3.83 -17.59 -9.04
C LEU A 75 -2.96 -18.59 -9.80
N TYR A 76 -1.73 -18.73 -9.35
CA TYR A 76 -0.77 -19.68 -9.92
C TYR A 76 -0.63 -20.94 -9.07
N ASP A 77 -0.09 -22.00 -9.67
CA ASP A 77 0.08 -23.33 -9.08
C ASP A 77 1.05 -23.37 -7.90
N ASN A 78 2.02 -22.46 -7.89
CA ASN A 78 2.93 -22.25 -6.79
C ASN A 78 2.26 -21.61 -5.55
N GLY A 79 1.01 -21.12 -5.68
CA GLY A 79 0.23 -20.47 -4.63
C GLY A 79 0.33 -18.95 -4.59
N LYS A 80 0.98 -18.32 -5.59
CA LYS A 80 1.01 -16.87 -5.73
C LYS A 80 -0.31 -16.38 -6.32
N LEU A 81 -0.96 -15.45 -5.62
CA LEU A 81 -2.19 -14.77 -6.06
C LEU A 81 -1.88 -13.31 -6.40
N LEU A 82 -2.10 -12.95 -7.65
CA LEU A 82 -1.91 -11.59 -8.14
C LEU A 82 -3.27 -10.93 -8.32
N LEU A 83 -3.51 -9.81 -7.62
CA LEU A 83 -4.64 -8.92 -7.88
C LEU A 83 -4.16 -7.71 -8.68
N ARG A 84 -4.78 -7.48 -9.84
CA ARG A 84 -4.41 -6.46 -10.82
C ARG A 84 -5.60 -5.56 -11.11
N GLY A 85 -5.37 -4.25 -11.16
CA GLY A 85 -6.39 -3.30 -11.56
C GLY A 85 -6.45 -2.09 -10.63
N THR A 86 -7.56 -1.36 -10.70
CA THR A 86 -7.74 -0.11 -9.97
C THR A 86 -9.05 -0.08 -9.19
N GLY A 87 -9.04 0.66 -8.07
CA GLY A 87 -10.25 0.92 -7.28
C GLY A 87 -10.45 -0.08 -6.13
N ALA A 88 -11.71 -0.33 -5.81
CA ALA A 88 -12.12 -1.17 -4.67
C ALA A 88 -12.47 -2.59 -5.11
N THR A 89 -12.09 -3.57 -4.29
CA THR A 89 -12.63 -4.94 -4.40
C THR A 89 -14.05 -5.00 -3.83
N TYR A 90 -14.80 -6.02 -4.22
CA TYR A 90 -16.16 -6.24 -3.73
C TYR A 90 -16.18 -6.56 -2.23
N ASP A 91 -17.28 -6.20 -1.58
CA ASP A 91 -17.62 -6.68 -0.25
C ASP A 91 -18.33 -8.02 -0.37
N TYR A 92 -17.89 -8.99 0.44
CA TYR A 92 -18.42 -10.34 0.45
C TYR A 92 -19.11 -10.61 1.78
N THR A 93 -20.12 -11.47 1.73
CA THR A 93 -20.57 -12.15 2.95
C THR A 93 -19.63 -13.35 3.18
N SER A 94 -19.40 -13.76 4.42
CA SER A 94 -18.26 -14.62 4.78
C SER A 94 -18.02 -15.88 3.92
N ARG A 95 -18.99 -16.41 3.17
CA ARG A 95 -18.86 -17.62 2.34
C ARG A 95 -18.96 -17.42 0.83
N ASP A 96 -19.15 -16.20 0.34
CA ASP A 96 -19.32 -15.93 -1.11
C ASP A 96 -18.10 -15.32 -1.78
N SER A 97 -17.02 -15.07 -1.01
CA SER A 97 -15.74 -14.64 -1.58
C SER A 97 -15.21 -15.64 -2.59
N VAL A 98 -14.70 -15.11 -3.71
CA VAL A 98 -13.97 -15.87 -4.74
C VAL A 98 -12.68 -16.53 -4.20
N PHE A 99 -12.22 -16.14 -3.01
CA PHE A 99 -11.07 -16.71 -2.32
C PHE A 99 -11.44 -17.45 -1.03
N TYR A 100 -12.74 -17.65 -0.74
CA TYR A 100 -13.18 -18.33 0.47
C TYR A 100 -12.52 -19.71 0.62
N GLN A 101 -11.90 -19.97 1.78
CA GLN A 101 -11.26 -21.25 2.11
C GLN A 101 -10.27 -21.76 1.05
N ASN A 102 -9.52 -20.84 0.43
CA ASN A 102 -8.59 -21.22 -0.62
C ASN A 102 -7.22 -21.60 -0.05
N ASP A 103 -7.03 -22.91 0.18
CA ASP A 103 -5.79 -23.51 0.68
C ASP A 103 -4.62 -23.47 -0.31
N LYS A 104 -4.85 -23.04 -1.56
CA LYS A 104 -3.76 -22.91 -2.55
C LYS A 104 -3.03 -21.60 -2.42
N ILE A 105 -3.66 -20.55 -1.89
CA ILE A 105 -3.05 -19.23 -1.75
C ILE A 105 -2.00 -19.28 -0.66
N LYS A 106 -0.78 -18.83 -0.99
CA LYS A 106 0.37 -18.71 -0.07
C LYS A 106 0.91 -17.28 0.00
N GLU A 107 0.93 -16.60 -1.13
CA GLU A 107 1.42 -15.23 -1.29
C GLU A 107 0.33 -14.42 -1.99
N ILE A 108 -0.01 -13.27 -1.44
CA ILE A 108 -0.99 -12.35 -2.03
C ILE A 108 -0.24 -11.07 -2.45
N VAL A 109 -0.35 -10.68 -3.73
CA VAL A 109 0.28 -9.47 -4.26
C VAL A 109 -0.75 -8.58 -4.93
N LEU A 110 -0.89 -7.35 -4.43
CA LEU A 110 -1.81 -6.37 -4.95
C LEU A 110 -1.08 -5.31 -5.79
N SER A 111 -1.63 -4.98 -6.96
CA SER A 111 -1.12 -3.87 -7.77
C SER A 111 -1.40 -2.50 -7.15
N ASN A 112 -0.53 -1.53 -7.42
CA ASN A 112 -0.60 -0.13 -6.96
C ASN A 112 -1.83 0.68 -7.42
N GLY A 113 -2.80 0.08 -8.12
CA GLY A 113 -4.07 0.73 -8.42
C GLY A 113 -5.17 0.48 -7.39
N ILE A 114 -5.00 -0.53 -6.53
CA ILE A 114 -6.04 -0.98 -5.61
C ILE A 114 -6.09 -0.03 -4.42
N THR A 115 -7.28 0.48 -4.12
CA THR A 115 -7.52 1.51 -3.08
C THR A 115 -8.25 0.97 -1.87
N ARG A 116 -9.00 -0.13 -1.99
CA ARG A 116 -9.74 -0.76 -0.88
C ARG A 116 -9.83 -2.28 -1.02
N LEU A 117 -9.60 -2.96 0.10
CA LEU A 117 -10.00 -4.35 0.29
C LEU A 117 -11.40 -4.41 0.87
N GLY A 118 -12.29 -5.15 0.23
CA GLY A 118 -13.66 -5.35 0.70
C GLY A 118 -13.76 -6.40 1.80
N ASP A 119 -14.96 -6.49 2.36
CA ASP A 119 -15.26 -7.37 3.49
C ASP A 119 -15.09 -8.84 3.11
N SER A 120 -14.56 -9.65 4.03
CA SER A 120 -14.32 -11.10 3.91
C SER A 120 -13.55 -11.56 2.66
N LEU A 121 -12.80 -10.68 1.99
CA LEU A 121 -12.16 -10.98 0.70
C LEU A 121 -11.25 -12.22 0.75
N PHE A 122 -10.38 -12.37 1.75
CA PHE A 122 -9.49 -13.53 1.92
C PHE A 122 -9.84 -14.36 3.15
N TYR A 123 -11.13 -14.40 3.49
CA TYR A 123 -11.63 -15.12 4.66
C TYR A 123 -11.32 -16.63 4.54
N HIS A 124 -10.68 -17.18 5.58
CA HIS A 124 -10.15 -18.55 5.64
C HIS A 124 -9.08 -18.94 4.60
N CYS A 125 -8.30 -17.99 4.09
CA CYS A 125 -7.10 -18.36 3.35
C CYS A 125 -5.97 -18.79 4.32
N SER A 126 -6.09 -19.98 4.93
CA SER A 126 -5.23 -20.41 6.06
C SER A 126 -3.78 -20.65 5.70
N ASN A 127 -3.47 -20.85 4.42
CA ASN A 127 -2.10 -21.02 3.92
C ASN A 127 -1.49 -19.71 3.42
N ALA A 128 -2.24 -18.60 3.39
CA ALA A 128 -1.75 -17.31 2.92
C ALA A 128 -0.85 -16.66 3.97
N GLU A 129 0.45 -16.94 3.90
CA GLU A 129 1.45 -16.52 4.88
C GLU A 129 1.87 -15.06 4.73
N THR A 130 1.84 -14.54 3.51
CA THR A 130 2.34 -13.20 3.18
C THR A 130 1.38 -12.41 2.30
N VAL A 131 1.35 -11.09 2.52
CA VAL A 131 0.61 -10.14 1.69
C VAL A 131 1.44 -8.89 1.40
N SER A 132 1.52 -8.52 0.12
CA SER A 132 2.09 -7.27 -0.35
C SER A 132 0.95 -6.28 -0.65
N LEU A 133 0.75 -5.34 0.28
CA LEU A 133 -0.28 -4.30 0.19
C LEU A 133 0.25 -3.07 -0.58
N PRO A 134 -0.55 -2.47 -1.48
CA PRO A 134 -0.08 -1.38 -2.32
C PRO A 134 -0.07 -0.05 -1.56
N ALA A 135 0.80 0.88 -1.97
CA ALA A 135 0.92 2.19 -1.34
C ALA A 135 -0.36 3.04 -1.46
N THR A 136 -1.22 2.73 -2.43
CA THR A 136 -2.52 3.39 -2.67
C THR A 136 -3.65 2.87 -1.81
N LEU A 137 -3.43 1.82 -1.01
CA LEU A 137 -4.46 1.24 -0.18
C LEU A 137 -4.87 2.20 0.94
N THR A 138 -6.16 2.51 1.01
CA THR A 138 -6.73 3.46 1.98
C THR A 138 -7.55 2.79 3.07
N SER A 139 -8.07 1.58 2.82
CA SER A 139 -8.88 0.85 3.79
C SER A 139 -8.86 -0.66 3.62
N ILE A 140 -8.97 -1.38 4.74
CA ILE A 140 -9.09 -2.84 4.82
C ILE A 140 -10.45 -3.19 5.43
N GLY A 141 -11.26 -3.98 4.70
CA GLY A 141 -12.62 -4.37 5.06
C GLY A 141 -12.74 -5.31 6.26
N ASP A 142 -13.98 -5.52 6.70
CA ASP A 142 -14.29 -6.39 7.85
C ASP A 142 -13.87 -7.81 7.53
N SER A 143 -13.17 -8.46 8.46
CA SER A 143 -12.76 -9.86 8.33
C SER A 143 -11.96 -10.17 7.05
N ALA A 144 -11.36 -9.16 6.42
CA ALA A 144 -10.75 -9.28 5.10
C ALA A 144 -9.66 -10.37 5.02
N PHE A 145 -8.96 -10.65 6.13
CA PHE A 145 -7.96 -11.72 6.26
C PHE A 145 -8.25 -12.67 7.43
N ALA A 146 -9.47 -12.68 7.98
CA ALA A 146 -9.78 -13.45 9.17
C ALA A 146 -9.75 -14.96 8.93
N GLN A 147 -9.38 -15.71 9.96
CA GLN A 147 -9.36 -17.18 9.99
C GLN A 147 -10.35 -17.69 11.05
N GLU A 148 -11.61 -17.90 10.70
CA GLU A 148 -12.64 -18.28 11.70
C GLU A 148 -13.08 -19.74 11.59
N ASP A 149 -12.26 -20.69 11.99
CA ASP A 149 -12.81 -22.02 12.24
C ASP A 149 -13.18 -22.12 13.73
N ALA A 150 -14.47 -22.03 14.03
CA ALA A 150 -15.04 -22.13 15.38
C ALA A 150 -14.66 -23.44 16.12
N VAL A 151 -14.02 -24.39 15.43
CA VAL A 151 -13.65 -25.70 15.96
C VAL A 151 -12.18 -25.78 16.43
N ILE A 152 -11.31 -24.86 15.99
CA ILE A 152 -9.87 -24.92 16.26
C ILE A 152 -9.36 -23.61 16.88
N ASN A 153 -8.69 -23.74 18.02
CA ASN A 153 -8.08 -22.63 18.76
C ASN A 153 -6.70 -22.24 18.19
N ASP A 154 -6.41 -22.60 16.94
CA ASP A 154 -5.12 -22.37 16.30
C ASP A 154 -5.19 -21.16 15.38
N THR A 155 -4.14 -20.33 15.42
CA THR A 155 -3.94 -19.23 14.48
C THR A 155 -3.41 -19.76 13.15
N ALA A 156 -3.87 -19.20 12.03
CA ALA A 156 -3.41 -19.59 10.69
C ALA A 156 -3.24 -18.37 9.77
N GLY A 157 -2.85 -18.60 8.52
CA GLY A 157 -2.75 -17.53 7.51
C GLY A 157 -1.56 -16.61 7.73
N LEU A 158 -1.80 -15.29 7.68
CA LEU A 158 -0.75 -14.29 7.62
C LEU A 158 0.17 -14.37 8.84
N THR A 159 1.48 -14.39 8.60
CA THR A 159 2.51 -14.38 9.66
C THR A 159 3.09 -12.99 9.89
N SER A 160 3.02 -12.13 8.87
CA SER A 160 3.46 -10.74 8.92
C SER A 160 2.62 -9.90 7.97
N VAL A 161 2.47 -8.62 8.31
CA VAL A 161 1.85 -7.62 7.42
C VAL A 161 2.49 -6.26 7.66
N THR A 162 2.82 -5.57 6.57
CA THR A 162 3.21 -4.16 6.62
C THR A 162 2.04 -3.31 6.14
N ILE A 163 1.46 -2.51 7.02
CA ILE A 163 0.32 -1.65 6.69
C ILE A 163 0.83 -0.37 5.98
N PRO A 164 0.40 -0.08 4.74
CA PRO A 164 0.85 1.10 4.01
C PRO A 164 0.45 2.41 4.69
N GLN A 165 1.27 3.45 4.54
CA GLN A 165 1.04 4.78 5.14
C GLN A 165 -0.27 5.44 4.70
N ALA A 166 -0.84 5.08 3.55
CA ALA A 166 -2.10 5.64 3.09
C ALA A 166 -3.34 5.03 3.78
N VAL A 167 -3.19 3.92 4.52
CA VAL A 167 -4.32 3.26 5.19
C VAL A 167 -4.84 4.13 6.32
N THR A 168 -6.13 4.46 6.26
CA THR A 168 -6.81 5.28 7.27
C THR A 168 -7.84 4.51 8.09
N ALA A 169 -8.30 3.36 7.58
CA ALA A 169 -9.31 2.54 8.23
C ALA A 169 -8.98 1.05 8.14
N ILE A 170 -9.01 0.37 9.29
CA ILE A 170 -8.97 -1.10 9.40
C ILE A 170 -10.25 -1.51 10.13
N GLN A 171 -11.13 -2.23 9.43
CA GLN A 171 -12.45 -2.60 9.95
C GLN A 171 -12.37 -3.79 10.92
N SER A 172 -13.53 -4.20 11.46
CA SER A 172 -13.61 -5.19 12.52
C SER A 172 -13.04 -6.52 12.07
N HIS A 173 -12.35 -7.22 12.98
CA HIS A 173 -11.80 -8.56 12.73
C HIS A 173 -10.91 -8.69 11.48
N ALA A 174 -10.42 -7.61 10.87
CA ALA A 174 -9.72 -7.65 9.58
C ALA A 174 -8.53 -8.63 9.55
N PHE A 175 -7.88 -8.84 10.71
CA PHE A 175 -6.78 -9.79 10.90
C PHE A 175 -7.06 -10.78 12.06
N TYR A 176 -8.33 -11.06 12.34
CA TYR A 176 -8.73 -11.94 13.43
C TYR A 176 -8.22 -13.36 13.22
N HIS A 177 -7.69 -13.98 14.29
CA HIS A 177 -7.12 -15.33 14.29
C HIS A 177 -6.01 -15.58 13.25
N THR A 178 -5.37 -14.51 12.77
CA THR A 178 -4.15 -14.65 11.95
C THR A 178 -2.94 -15.03 12.81
N ALA A 179 -1.92 -15.62 12.20
CA ALA A 179 -0.66 -15.99 12.86
C ALA A 179 0.32 -14.80 13.01
N ILE A 180 -0.17 -13.56 12.89
CA ILE A 180 0.65 -12.35 12.96
C ILE A 180 1.11 -12.14 14.41
N THR A 181 2.43 -12.08 14.60
CA THR A 181 3.04 -11.87 15.92
C THR A 181 3.34 -10.40 16.21
N GLU A 182 3.65 -9.63 15.16
CA GLU A 182 3.92 -8.20 15.23
C GLU A 182 3.30 -7.47 14.03
N VAL A 183 2.77 -6.27 14.30
CA VAL A 183 2.27 -5.39 13.25
C VAL A 183 2.73 -3.96 13.51
N VAL A 184 3.34 -3.35 12.50
CA VAL A 184 3.67 -1.93 12.53
C VAL A 184 2.50 -1.17 11.93
N VAL A 185 1.82 -0.38 12.76
CA VAL A 185 0.66 0.40 12.33
C VAL A 185 1.06 1.85 12.11
N PRO A 186 0.83 2.42 10.91
CA PRO A 186 1.20 3.79 10.62
C PRO A 186 0.30 4.79 11.36
N ALA A 187 0.82 5.98 11.63
CA ALA A 187 0.10 7.06 12.33
C ALA A 187 -1.14 7.57 11.56
N SER A 188 -1.28 7.19 10.30
CA SER A 188 -2.41 7.53 9.44
C SER A 188 -3.70 6.77 9.76
N VAL A 189 -3.63 5.65 10.48
CA VAL A 189 -4.82 4.87 10.84
C VAL A 189 -5.66 5.62 11.87
N LYS A 190 -6.88 6.02 11.49
CA LYS A 190 -7.82 6.80 12.31
C LYS A 190 -8.98 5.97 12.82
N THR A 191 -9.36 4.91 12.10
CA THR A 191 -10.52 4.09 12.40
C THR A 191 -10.11 2.65 12.62
N TRP A 192 -10.54 2.11 13.76
CA TRP A 192 -10.33 0.74 14.19
C TRP A 192 -11.68 0.06 14.37
N GLY A 193 -11.83 -1.13 13.80
CA GLY A 193 -12.97 -1.97 14.05
C GLY A 193 -12.96 -2.63 15.43
N LYS A 194 -13.98 -3.45 15.69
CA LYS A 194 -14.06 -4.28 16.89
C LYS A 194 -13.26 -5.57 16.65
N TYR A 195 -12.56 -6.04 17.68
CA TYR A 195 -11.70 -7.22 17.64
C TYR A 195 -12.00 -8.11 18.85
#